data_AF-A0A088T3V5-F1
#
_entry.id   AF-A0A088T3V5-F1
#
_cell.length_a   1.000
_cell.length_b   1.000
_cell.length_c   1.000
_cell.angle_alpha   90.00
_cell.angle_beta   90.00
_cell.angle_gamma   90.00
#
_symmetry.space_group_name_H-M   'P 1'
#
loop_
_entity.id
_entity.type
_entity.pdbx_description
1 polymer ?
#
loop_
_entity_poly.entity_id
_entity_poly.type
_entity_poly.pdbx_seq_one_letter_code
_entity_poly.pdbx_strand_id
1 'polypeptide(L)'
;MKTIKDVAKKAGVGVSTVSRYLNKKGYVSVGASKKIVAAMEELQYYPNAAAQSIKSKKSNTVALLIPSISNAFFPELAENIEHSLNERGYKMILCNVNENREKEENYIDMIISNRIDGVISSTGYISQRLLDCGIPIVSTDRMDIKNTSVVCVTSDHYGGAVKAVHHLINSGCKKIVHLHGDFNVETAVIRNKAFIDVCSSEGIEYETISVKSDYDIEYIKSFDGVFVWADIEAIKFMNKCFEKNIKVPEDIQVIGFDNIAISKLVYPKLTTISQSISGLGQKAADVLVRLMESEESDFDNIVLETKLKKRGTTKGGKKMDIVVIGSINTDMVTETFKFPKTGETIIGNTFNMLHGGKGANQAVCASRLGAKVNFIGCVGNDANGNESIANFKDNKVNTKYIKKIDGVPTGVAMITVAEQDNSIVIVQGANGEVTKEVVNENLAVIENADLVLLQLEIPFETVEYVIDFCYKKGIKTILNPAPARDISIDLIEKVTYITPNETECAELFDLNYEECLKKYPNKLIVTKGANGVDFYNGEEIINIPSHKVNVVDTTGAGDSFNGALSVGIVNGMKLQDAIEYGNKVASMAVQKLGAQTSMPFKEEVK
;
A
#
# COMPACT_ATOMS: atom_id res chain seq x y z
N MET A 1 55.29 -19.40 24.82
CA MET A 1 53.92 -18.90 25.08
C MET A 1 53.60 -19.12 26.55
N LYS A 2 53.18 -18.10 27.29
CA LYS A 2 52.84 -18.25 28.72
C LYS A 2 51.53 -19.04 28.85
N THR A 3 51.44 -19.91 29.85
CA THR A 3 50.35 -20.86 30.03
C THR A 3 49.52 -20.53 31.27
N ILE A 4 48.34 -21.14 31.39
CA ILE A 4 47.50 -21.03 32.59
C ILE A 4 48.24 -21.50 33.86
N LYS A 5 49.24 -22.39 33.72
CA LYS A 5 50.09 -22.84 34.83
C LYS A 5 51.02 -21.72 35.31
N ASP A 6 51.52 -20.89 34.41
CA ASP A 6 52.38 -19.76 34.74
C ASP A 6 51.61 -18.68 35.52
N VAL A 7 50.36 -18.43 35.12
CA VAL A 7 49.44 -17.52 35.85
C VAL A 7 49.13 -18.06 37.24
N ALA A 8 48.82 -19.36 37.36
CA ALA A 8 48.55 -19.99 38.66
C ALA A 8 49.74 -19.88 39.62
N LYS A 9 50.94 -20.17 39.11
CA LYS A 9 52.19 -20.06 39.88
C LYS A 9 52.44 -18.63 40.35
N LYS A 10 52.24 -17.64 39.48
CA LYS A 10 52.47 -16.22 39.80
C LYS A 10 51.42 -15.65 40.75
N ALA A 11 50.15 -16.01 40.59
CA ALA A 11 49.06 -15.58 41.45
C ALA A 11 49.03 -16.30 42.81
N GLY A 12 49.82 -17.37 42.99
CA GLY A 12 49.85 -18.17 44.22
C GLY A 12 48.54 -18.94 44.47
N VAL A 13 47.86 -19.37 43.41
CA VAL A 13 46.60 -20.14 43.47
C VAL A 13 46.70 -21.41 42.64
N GLY A 14 45.76 -22.34 42.83
CA GLY A 14 45.68 -23.54 42.00
C GLY A 14 45.27 -23.24 40.55
N VAL A 15 45.71 -24.07 39.59
CA VAL A 15 45.31 -23.96 38.17
C VAL A 15 43.79 -24.05 38.00
N SER A 16 43.12 -24.85 38.84
CA SER A 16 41.66 -24.94 38.89
C SER A 16 41.01 -23.62 39.29
N THR A 17 41.59 -22.85 40.21
CA THR A 17 41.11 -21.53 40.63
C THR A 17 41.24 -20.50 39.53
N VAL A 18 42.38 -20.48 38.81
CA VAL A 18 42.57 -19.63 37.61
C VAL A 18 41.56 -20.01 36.52
N SER A 19 41.33 -21.30 36.30
CA SER A 19 40.36 -21.78 35.32
C SER A 19 38.91 -21.41 35.67
N ARG A 20 38.54 -21.47 36.96
CA ARG A 20 37.21 -21.01 37.45
C ARG A 20 37.02 -19.52 37.26
N TYR A 21 38.05 -18.73 37.55
CA TYR A 21 38.05 -17.28 37.32
C TYR A 21 37.87 -16.94 35.84
N LEU A 22 38.68 -17.54 34.96
CA LEU A 22 38.63 -17.29 33.51
C LEU A 22 37.31 -17.70 32.87
N ASN A 23 36.72 -18.82 33.31
CA ASN A 23 35.47 -19.34 32.75
C ASN A 23 34.22 -18.83 33.49
N LYS A 24 34.36 -17.95 34.50
CA LYS A 24 33.26 -17.47 35.36
C LYS A 24 32.39 -18.59 35.94
N LYS A 25 32.99 -19.74 36.28
CA LYS A 25 32.28 -20.92 36.82
C LYS A 25 32.72 -21.21 38.26
N GLY A 26 31.77 -21.10 39.20
CA GLY A 26 31.99 -21.36 40.63
C GLY A 26 32.58 -20.18 41.39
N TYR A 27 32.67 -20.31 42.72
CA TYR A 27 33.16 -19.25 43.60
C TYR A 27 34.68 -19.08 43.51
N VAL A 28 35.11 -17.83 43.34
CA VAL A 28 36.50 -17.37 43.48
C VAL A 28 36.49 -16.16 44.40
N SER A 29 37.26 -16.21 45.49
CA SER A 29 37.30 -15.12 46.46
C SER A 29 37.85 -13.83 45.83
N VAL A 30 37.38 -12.67 46.31
CA VAL A 30 37.81 -11.35 45.82
C VAL A 30 39.35 -11.20 45.86
N GLY A 31 39.98 -11.73 46.91
CA GLY A 31 41.44 -11.72 47.05
C GLY A 31 42.16 -12.58 46.01
N ALA A 32 41.63 -13.75 45.67
CA ALA A 32 42.19 -14.61 44.62
C ALA A 32 41.99 -13.99 43.23
N SER A 33 40.82 -13.41 42.96
CA SER A 33 40.53 -12.71 41.69
C SER A 33 41.51 -11.58 41.42
N LYS A 34 41.80 -10.72 42.41
CA LYS A 34 42.79 -9.62 42.27
C LYS A 34 44.20 -10.13 41.95
N LYS A 35 44.65 -11.20 42.61
CA LYS A 35 45.96 -11.82 42.35
C LYS A 35 46.04 -12.44 40.95
N ILE A 36 44.95 -13.03 40.47
CA ILE A 36 44.88 -13.62 39.13
C ILE A 36 44.96 -12.53 38.06
N VAL A 37 44.22 -11.42 38.21
CA VAL A 37 44.27 -10.28 37.27
C VAL A 37 45.67 -9.69 37.19
N ALA A 38 46.28 -9.37 38.33
CA ALA A 38 47.63 -8.82 38.37
C ALA A 38 48.67 -9.76 37.72
N ALA A 39 48.55 -11.07 37.97
CA ALA A 39 49.41 -12.07 37.35
C ALA A 39 49.19 -12.17 35.82
N MET A 40 47.96 -12.00 35.33
CA MET A 40 47.68 -12.00 33.90
C MET A 40 48.24 -10.77 33.19
N GLU A 41 48.11 -9.59 33.79
CA GLU A 41 48.65 -8.32 33.26
C GLU A 41 50.18 -8.35 33.19
N GLU A 42 50.84 -8.76 34.27
CA GLU A 42 52.31 -8.82 34.35
C GLU A 42 52.88 -9.87 33.40
N LEU A 43 52.21 -11.01 33.25
CA LEU A 43 52.65 -12.07 32.34
C LEU A 43 52.23 -11.83 30.89
N GLN A 44 51.47 -10.76 30.60
CA GLN A 44 50.83 -10.51 29.30
C GLN A 44 50.09 -11.77 28.81
N TYR A 45 49.42 -12.47 29.74
CA TYR A 45 48.74 -13.71 29.47
C TYR A 45 47.32 -13.44 28.99
N TYR A 46 47.06 -13.84 27.74
CA TYR A 46 45.72 -13.84 27.16
C TYR A 46 45.22 -15.29 27.06
N PRO A 47 44.00 -15.58 27.54
CA PRO A 47 43.43 -16.91 27.41
C PRO A 47 43.34 -17.31 25.93
N ASN A 48 43.89 -18.48 25.58
CA ASN A 48 43.85 -18.97 24.20
C ASN A 48 42.46 -19.53 23.89
N ALA A 49 41.70 -18.82 23.06
CA ALA A 49 40.35 -19.19 22.65
C ALA A 49 40.28 -20.58 21.97
N ALA A 50 41.29 -20.95 21.17
CA ALA A 50 41.37 -22.26 20.54
C ALA A 50 41.58 -23.40 21.54
N ALA A 51 42.31 -23.14 22.63
CA ALA A 51 42.46 -24.12 23.72
C ALA A 51 41.20 -24.23 24.59
N GLN A 52 40.40 -23.16 24.68
CA GLN A 52 39.11 -23.17 25.38
C GLN A 52 38.02 -23.89 24.58
N SER A 53 37.94 -23.68 23.26
CA SER A 53 36.95 -24.31 22.37
C SER A 53 37.10 -25.84 22.30
N ILE A 54 38.34 -26.34 22.38
CA ILE A 54 38.61 -27.80 22.47
C ILE A 54 37.95 -28.42 23.71
N LYS A 55 37.88 -27.67 24.81
CA LYS A 55 37.34 -28.15 26.10
C LYS A 55 35.83 -27.91 26.24
N SER A 56 35.31 -26.84 25.66
CA SER A 56 33.88 -26.49 25.66
C SER A 56 33.07 -27.12 24.53
N LYS A 57 33.73 -27.65 23.49
CA LYS A 57 33.14 -28.07 22.19
C LYS A 57 32.39 -26.96 21.43
N LYS A 58 32.48 -25.70 21.85
CA LYS A 58 31.86 -24.53 21.20
C LYS A 58 32.91 -23.45 20.94
N SER A 59 32.91 -22.88 19.73
CA SER A 59 33.77 -21.78 19.30
C SER A 59 33.15 -20.39 19.55
N ASN A 60 31.85 -20.33 19.84
CA ASN A 60 31.00 -19.14 19.85
C ASN A 60 31.19 -18.29 18.59
N THR A 61 31.40 -18.94 17.45
CA THR A 61 31.68 -18.28 16.18
C THR A 61 30.74 -18.79 15.11
N VAL A 62 30.14 -17.88 14.36
CA VAL A 62 29.27 -18.14 13.21
C VAL A 62 29.95 -17.59 11.96
N ALA A 63 29.86 -18.31 10.84
CA ALA A 63 30.30 -17.79 9.56
C ALA A 63 29.12 -17.26 8.75
N LEU A 64 29.30 -16.10 8.11
CA LEU A 64 28.36 -15.52 7.17
C LEU A 64 28.96 -15.56 5.77
N LEU A 65 28.40 -16.37 4.86
CA LEU A 65 28.79 -16.39 3.45
C LEU A 65 27.91 -15.42 2.65
N ILE A 66 28.54 -14.45 1.99
CA ILE A 66 27.86 -13.50 1.12
C ILE A 66 28.36 -13.58 -0.33
N PRO A 67 27.50 -13.30 -1.32
CA PRO A 67 27.89 -13.27 -2.72
C PRO A 67 28.92 -12.19 -3.01
N SER A 68 28.74 -10.96 -2.54
CA SER A 68 29.70 -9.87 -2.77
C SER A 68 29.54 -8.74 -1.77
N ILE A 69 30.64 -8.31 -1.15
CA ILE A 69 30.65 -7.11 -0.30
C ILE A 69 30.47 -5.80 -1.10
N SER A 70 30.67 -5.85 -2.42
CA SER A 70 30.54 -4.67 -3.30
C SER A 70 29.08 -4.30 -3.58
N ASN A 71 28.14 -5.23 -3.39
CA ASN A 71 26.72 -4.92 -3.45
C ASN A 71 26.26 -4.45 -2.07
N ALA A 72 25.82 -3.18 -1.98
CA ALA A 72 25.49 -2.49 -0.74
C ALA A 72 24.38 -3.16 0.11
N PHE A 73 23.57 -4.06 -0.46
CA PHE A 73 22.61 -4.85 0.28
C PHE A 73 23.28 -5.78 1.32
N PHE A 74 24.33 -6.50 0.93
CA PHE A 74 24.95 -7.51 1.80
C PHE A 74 25.74 -6.96 2.99
N PRO A 75 26.45 -5.82 2.89
CA PRO A 75 27.03 -5.15 4.06
C PRO A 75 25.97 -4.76 5.10
N GLU A 76 24.84 -4.19 4.67
CA GLU A 76 23.76 -3.80 5.59
C GLU A 76 23.11 -5.05 6.23
N LEU A 77 22.93 -6.12 5.46
CA LEU A 77 22.48 -7.41 6.00
C LEU A 77 23.49 -7.98 7.01
N ALA A 78 24.78 -7.96 6.69
CA ALA A 78 25.85 -8.46 7.55
C ALA A 78 25.94 -7.68 8.87
N GLU A 79 25.76 -6.36 8.85
CA GLU A 79 25.70 -5.53 10.06
C GLU A 79 24.52 -5.93 10.96
N ASN A 80 23.33 -6.14 10.40
CA ASN A 80 22.15 -6.56 11.18
C ASN A 80 22.30 -7.98 11.76
N ILE A 81 22.91 -8.90 11.00
CA ILE A 81 23.25 -10.25 11.47
C ILE A 81 24.29 -10.19 12.60
N GLU A 82 25.38 -9.43 12.40
CA GLU A 82 26.46 -9.29 13.38
C GLU A 82 25.90 -8.77 14.70
N HIS A 83 25.12 -7.69 14.66
CA HIS A 83 24.51 -7.10 15.84
C HIS A 83 23.66 -8.14 16.59
N SER A 84 22.80 -8.85 15.88
CA SER A 84 21.90 -9.87 16.44
C SER A 84 22.64 -11.08 17.03
N LEU A 85 23.78 -11.46 16.47
CA LEU A 85 24.64 -12.53 16.98
C LEU A 85 25.46 -12.06 18.19
N ASN A 86 25.96 -10.82 18.15
CA ASN A 86 26.79 -10.22 19.18
C ASN A 86 26.04 -10.09 20.51
N GLU A 87 24.78 -9.65 20.47
CA GLU A 87 23.90 -9.57 21.64
C GLU A 87 23.71 -10.94 22.34
N ARG A 88 23.91 -12.03 21.59
CA ARG A 88 23.81 -13.42 22.07
C ARG A 88 25.16 -14.06 22.40
N GLY A 89 26.23 -13.27 22.33
CA GLY A 89 27.60 -13.70 22.68
C GLY A 89 28.32 -14.48 21.58
N TYR A 90 27.81 -14.47 20.35
CA TYR A 90 28.47 -15.04 19.19
C TYR A 90 29.32 -14.01 18.45
N LYS A 91 30.42 -14.46 17.87
CA LYS A 91 31.25 -13.68 16.94
C LYS A 91 30.93 -14.08 15.51
N MET A 92 31.02 -13.14 14.58
CA MET A 92 30.79 -13.42 13.17
C MET A 92 32.10 -13.36 12.36
N ILE A 93 32.30 -14.33 11.47
CA ILE A 93 33.32 -14.28 10.40
C ILE A 93 32.60 -14.04 9.08
N LEU A 94 32.96 -12.96 8.39
CA LEU A 94 32.43 -12.64 7.07
C LEU A 94 33.25 -13.33 5.96
N CYS A 95 32.60 -14.13 5.14
CA CYS A 95 33.17 -14.87 4.02
C CYS A 95 32.65 -14.30 2.69
N ASN A 96 33.47 -13.49 2.03
CA ASN A 96 33.09 -12.86 0.76
C ASN A 96 33.44 -13.77 -0.44
N VAL A 97 32.43 -14.42 -1.04
CA VAL A 97 32.60 -15.48 -2.06
C VAL A 97 32.87 -14.92 -3.47
N ASN A 98 32.32 -13.76 -3.83
CA ASN A 98 32.38 -13.17 -5.17
C ASN A 98 31.96 -14.13 -6.30
N GLU A 99 30.92 -14.94 -6.06
CA GLU A 99 30.41 -15.94 -7.01
C GLU A 99 31.48 -16.94 -7.52
N ASN A 100 32.58 -17.10 -6.77
CA ASN A 100 33.68 -18.01 -7.10
C ASN A 100 33.59 -19.28 -6.26
N ARG A 101 33.30 -20.40 -6.92
CA ARG A 101 33.10 -21.71 -6.28
C ARG A 101 34.35 -22.22 -5.55
N GLU A 102 35.54 -22.01 -6.12
CA GLU A 102 36.81 -22.40 -5.49
C GLU A 102 37.05 -21.60 -4.21
N LYS A 103 36.74 -20.29 -4.25
CA LYS A 103 36.82 -19.42 -3.08
C LYS A 103 35.83 -19.82 -1.99
N GLU A 104 34.62 -20.21 -2.38
CA GLU A 104 33.61 -20.74 -1.45
C GLU A 104 34.10 -22.01 -0.75
N GLU A 105 34.68 -22.96 -1.49
CA GLU A 105 35.26 -24.18 -0.91
C GLU A 105 36.42 -23.89 0.05
N ASN A 106 37.28 -22.91 -0.24
CA ASN A 106 38.32 -22.48 0.69
C ASN A 106 37.74 -21.94 2.02
N TYR A 107 36.62 -21.23 1.97
CA TYR A 107 35.93 -20.80 3.20
C TYR A 107 35.27 -21.98 3.91
N ILE A 108 34.71 -22.95 3.19
CA ILE A 108 34.16 -24.18 3.78
C ILE A 108 35.26 -24.96 4.51
N ASP A 109 36.45 -25.08 3.92
CA ASP A 109 37.61 -25.70 4.57
C ASP A 109 38.00 -24.97 5.87
N MET A 110 37.99 -23.63 5.84
CA MET A 110 38.23 -22.81 7.03
C MET A 110 37.14 -23.03 8.09
N ILE A 111 35.87 -23.11 7.70
CA ILE A 111 34.72 -23.29 8.60
C ILE A 111 34.83 -24.63 9.34
N ILE A 112 35.10 -25.71 8.59
CA ILE A 112 35.25 -27.07 9.13
C ILE A 112 36.49 -27.15 10.02
N SER A 113 37.64 -26.65 9.52
CA SER A 113 38.93 -26.76 10.24
C SER A 113 38.95 -25.97 11.56
N ASN A 114 38.25 -24.84 11.62
CA ASN A 114 38.17 -24.00 12.81
C ASN A 114 36.99 -24.32 13.73
N ARG A 115 36.16 -25.34 13.40
CA ARG A 115 34.99 -25.75 14.18
C ARG A 115 34.02 -24.61 14.47
N ILE A 116 33.65 -23.89 13.41
CA ILE A 116 32.61 -22.86 13.47
C ILE A 116 31.28 -23.50 13.88
N ASP A 117 30.54 -22.85 14.77
CA ASP A 117 29.36 -23.43 15.42
C ASP A 117 28.11 -23.40 14.53
N GLY A 118 28.06 -22.52 13.54
CA GLY A 118 26.93 -22.39 12.63
C GLY A 118 27.24 -21.49 11.43
N VAL A 119 26.42 -21.60 10.39
CA VAL A 119 26.59 -20.89 9.13
C VAL A 119 25.31 -20.18 8.73
N ILE A 120 25.42 -18.89 8.38
CA ILE A 120 24.39 -18.18 7.63
C ILE A 120 24.90 -18.02 6.20
N SER A 121 24.12 -18.47 5.21
CA SER A 121 24.50 -18.35 3.80
C SER A 121 23.51 -17.49 3.03
N SER A 122 24.03 -16.61 2.19
CA SER A 122 23.25 -15.84 1.21
C SER A 122 23.74 -16.08 -0.22
N THR A 123 24.52 -17.15 -0.45
CA THR A 123 25.12 -17.45 -1.77
C THR A 123 24.13 -18.12 -2.74
N GLY A 124 23.05 -18.71 -2.24
CA GLY A 124 22.11 -19.52 -3.03
C GLY A 124 22.63 -20.93 -3.30
N TYR A 125 23.71 -21.34 -2.62
CA TYR A 125 24.26 -22.68 -2.66
C TYR A 125 24.60 -23.14 -1.24
N ILE A 126 24.24 -24.38 -0.90
CA ILE A 126 24.60 -25.00 0.36
C ILE A 126 25.54 -26.19 0.11
N SER A 127 26.71 -26.15 0.74
CA SER A 127 27.70 -27.23 0.62
C SER A 127 27.27 -28.47 1.37
N GLN A 128 27.20 -29.61 0.66
CA GLN A 128 26.94 -30.91 1.26
C GLN A 128 27.96 -31.25 2.36
N ARG A 129 29.22 -30.79 2.21
CA ARG A 129 30.28 -31.04 3.22
C ARG A 129 29.97 -30.41 4.57
N LEU A 130 29.29 -29.25 4.58
CA LEU A 130 28.87 -28.60 5.84
C LEU A 130 27.73 -29.38 6.49
N LEU A 131 26.79 -29.89 5.69
CA LEU A 131 25.69 -30.74 6.16
C LEU A 131 26.18 -32.08 6.70
N ASP A 132 27.11 -32.74 6.00
CA ASP A 132 27.71 -34.00 6.42
C ASP A 132 28.50 -33.86 7.73
N CYS A 133 29.04 -32.67 8.02
CA CYS A 133 29.68 -32.35 9.29
C CYS A 133 28.67 -32.03 10.41
N GLY A 134 27.37 -31.98 10.13
CA GLY A 134 26.32 -31.64 11.08
C GLY A 134 26.37 -30.18 11.54
N ILE A 135 26.92 -29.27 10.73
CA ILE A 135 26.99 -27.85 11.06
C ILE A 135 25.60 -27.23 10.81
N PRO A 136 24.97 -26.56 11.80
CA PRO A 136 23.70 -25.85 11.59
C PRO A 136 23.83 -24.76 10.53
N ILE A 137 22.89 -24.70 9.59
CA ILE A 137 22.89 -23.74 8.48
C ILE A 137 21.53 -23.06 8.37
N VAL A 138 21.54 -21.76 8.11
CA VAL A 138 20.36 -20.97 7.69
C VAL A 138 20.67 -20.25 6.39
N SER A 139 19.76 -20.32 5.43
CA SER A 139 19.82 -19.51 4.22
C SER A 139 19.13 -18.16 4.45
N THR A 140 19.62 -17.09 3.84
CA THR A 140 18.97 -15.77 3.88
C THR A 140 19.03 -15.05 2.54
N ASP A 141 17.98 -14.32 2.19
CA ASP A 141 17.75 -13.68 0.87
C ASP A 141 17.66 -14.70 -0.28
N ARG A 142 18.71 -15.49 -0.52
CA ARG A 142 18.79 -16.52 -1.57
C ARG A 142 18.61 -17.92 -1.01
N MET A 143 17.73 -18.72 -1.60
CA MET A 143 17.59 -20.15 -1.29
C MET A 143 18.46 -21.01 -2.23
N ASP A 144 18.88 -22.16 -1.74
CA ASP A 144 19.37 -23.23 -2.61
C ASP A 144 18.18 -24.05 -3.13
N ILE A 145 17.84 -23.85 -4.40
CA ILE A 145 16.70 -24.52 -5.05
C ILE A 145 16.88 -26.05 -5.08
N LYS A 146 18.12 -26.55 -5.02
CA LYS A 146 18.41 -27.99 -5.05
C LYS A 146 18.35 -28.64 -3.68
N ASN A 147 18.35 -27.86 -2.61
CA ASN A 147 18.38 -28.36 -1.25
C ASN A 147 17.38 -27.64 -0.34
N THR A 148 16.19 -28.22 -0.23
CA THR A 148 15.09 -27.69 0.58
C THR A 148 15.15 -28.10 2.05
N SER A 149 16.21 -28.80 2.49
CA SER A 149 16.37 -29.22 3.90
C SER A 149 16.91 -28.10 4.81
N VAL A 150 17.34 -26.98 4.22
CA VAL A 150 17.84 -25.81 4.96
C VAL A 150 16.77 -24.72 4.95
N VAL A 151 16.36 -24.30 6.14
CA VAL A 151 15.44 -23.18 6.31
C VAL A 151 16.00 -21.89 5.68
N CYS A 152 15.14 -21.20 4.93
CA CYS A 152 15.45 -19.93 4.30
C CYS A 152 14.62 -18.79 4.91
N VAL A 153 15.30 -17.71 5.29
CA VAL A 153 14.69 -16.43 5.66
C VAL A 153 14.81 -15.47 4.47
N THR A 154 13.72 -15.21 3.77
CA THR A 154 13.73 -14.44 2.52
C THR A 154 12.63 -13.37 2.51
N SER A 155 12.66 -12.50 1.51
CA SER A 155 11.60 -11.51 1.28
C SER A 155 10.58 -12.04 0.27
N ASP A 156 9.37 -11.51 0.32
CA ASP A 156 8.36 -11.71 -0.73
C ASP A 156 8.78 -10.98 -2.02
N HIS A 157 9.65 -11.64 -2.80
CA HIS A 157 10.17 -11.13 -4.06
C HIS A 157 9.09 -11.05 -5.14
N TYR A 158 8.16 -12.02 -5.17
CA TYR A 158 7.06 -12.04 -6.14
C TYR A 158 6.13 -10.84 -5.88
N GLY A 159 5.57 -10.75 -4.68
CA GLY A 159 4.68 -9.65 -4.31
C GLY A 159 5.38 -8.29 -4.26
N GLY A 160 6.70 -8.26 -4.09
CA GLY A 160 7.51 -7.05 -4.27
C GLY A 160 7.55 -6.57 -5.71
N ALA A 161 7.83 -7.47 -6.65
CA ALA A 161 7.83 -7.17 -8.08
C ALA A 161 6.42 -6.79 -8.59
N VAL A 162 5.37 -7.48 -8.12
CA VAL A 162 3.97 -7.09 -8.40
C VAL A 162 3.73 -5.62 -8.01
N LYS A 163 4.07 -5.23 -6.78
CA LYS A 163 3.92 -3.83 -6.32
C LYS A 163 4.70 -2.84 -7.18
N ALA A 164 5.88 -3.24 -7.69
CA ALA A 164 6.70 -2.39 -8.54
C ALA A 164 6.04 -2.12 -9.90
N VAL A 165 5.57 -3.17 -10.57
CA VAL A 165 4.96 -3.09 -11.90
C VAL A 165 3.63 -2.35 -11.84
N HIS A 166 2.75 -2.70 -10.90
CA HIS A 166 1.50 -1.96 -10.72
C HIS A 166 1.75 -0.48 -10.44
N HIS A 167 2.83 -0.12 -9.72
CA HIS A 167 3.16 1.30 -9.52
C HIS A 167 3.53 2.00 -10.83
N LEU A 168 4.34 1.38 -11.70
CA LEU A 168 4.68 1.95 -13.00
C LEU A 168 3.43 2.13 -13.88
N ILE A 169 2.56 1.12 -13.95
CA ILE A 169 1.30 1.16 -14.70
C ILE A 169 0.40 2.30 -14.17
N ASN A 170 0.19 2.35 -12.84
CA ASN A 170 -0.62 3.39 -12.20
C ASN A 170 -0.01 4.81 -12.32
N SER A 171 1.30 4.89 -12.60
CA SER A 171 2.01 6.15 -12.88
C SER A 171 2.01 6.51 -14.37
N GLY A 172 1.20 5.80 -15.17
CA GLY A 172 0.94 6.11 -16.58
C GLY A 172 1.90 5.48 -17.58
N CYS A 173 2.79 4.56 -17.18
CA CYS A 173 3.63 3.83 -18.12
C CYS A 173 2.78 2.89 -18.97
N LYS A 174 2.97 2.90 -20.30
CA LYS A 174 2.25 2.03 -21.23
C LYS A 174 3.14 0.95 -21.84
N LYS A 175 4.45 1.22 -21.90
CA LYS A 175 5.46 0.26 -22.32
C LYS A 175 6.55 0.16 -21.27
N ILE A 176 6.78 -1.03 -20.71
CA ILE A 176 7.65 -1.24 -19.54
C ILE A 176 8.70 -2.32 -19.83
N VAL A 177 9.95 -2.09 -19.42
CA VAL A 177 11.02 -3.10 -19.49
C VAL A 177 11.49 -3.52 -18.10
N HIS A 178 11.76 -4.81 -17.93
CA HIS A 178 12.47 -5.33 -16.76
C HIS A 178 13.95 -5.57 -17.10
N LEU A 179 14.83 -4.81 -16.45
CA LEU A 179 16.25 -5.08 -16.43
C LEU A 179 16.53 -6.09 -15.33
N HIS A 180 16.70 -7.37 -15.72
CA HIS A 180 16.79 -8.49 -14.80
C HIS A 180 18.25 -8.90 -14.50
N GLY A 181 18.43 -9.56 -13.36
CA GLY A 181 19.71 -10.15 -12.94
C GLY A 181 19.95 -11.52 -13.56
N ASP A 182 20.95 -12.24 -13.05
CA ASP A 182 21.28 -13.60 -13.50
C ASP A 182 20.20 -14.61 -13.12
N PHE A 183 19.66 -15.37 -14.09
CA PHE A 183 18.65 -16.41 -13.85
C PHE A 183 19.19 -17.68 -13.18
N ASN A 184 20.50 -17.78 -12.95
CA ASN A 184 21.04 -18.77 -12.01
C ASN A 184 20.70 -18.43 -10.55
N VAL A 185 20.18 -17.23 -10.27
CA VAL A 185 19.72 -16.80 -8.95
C VAL A 185 18.19 -16.86 -8.88
N GLU A 186 17.67 -17.62 -7.93
CA GLU A 186 16.23 -17.84 -7.72
C GLU A 186 15.43 -16.52 -7.65
N THR A 187 15.92 -15.56 -6.86
CA THR A 187 15.18 -14.32 -6.61
C THR A 187 15.04 -13.48 -7.89
N ALA A 188 15.98 -13.60 -8.83
CA ALA A 188 15.87 -12.96 -10.15
C ALA A 188 14.80 -13.63 -11.02
N VAL A 189 14.70 -14.96 -10.98
CA VAL A 189 13.65 -15.72 -11.67
C VAL A 189 12.27 -15.37 -11.14
N ILE A 190 12.11 -15.34 -9.81
CA ILE A 190 10.83 -15.01 -9.15
C ILE A 190 10.37 -13.59 -9.52
N ARG A 191 11.26 -12.59 -9.44
CA ARG A 191 10.92 -11.20 -9.79
C ARG A 191 10.57 -11.07 -11.27
N ASN A 192 11.29 -11.76 -12.16
CA ASN A 192 11.00 -11.75 -13.58
C ASN A 192 9.66 -12.41 -13.91
N LYS A 193 9.33 -13.52 -13.25
CA LYS A 193 8.03 -14.17 -13.38
C LYS A 193 6.89 -13.22 -12.98
N ALA A 194 6.99 -12.59 -11.81
CA ALA A 194 5.99 -11.62 -11.35
C ALA A 194 5.81 -10.44 -12.32
N PHE A 195 6.91 -9.95 -12.89
CA PHE A 195 6.87 -8.91 -13.92
C PHE A 195 6.04 -9.35 -15.13
N ILE A 196 6.33 -10.53 -15.69
CA ILE A 196 5.63 -11.09 -16.86
C ILE A 196 4.14 -11.33 -16.54
N ASP A 197 3.85 -11.92 -15.38
CA ASP A 197 2.48 -12.26 -14.97
C ASP A 197 1.61 -10.99 -14.91
N VAL A 198 2.10 -9.90 -14.28
CA VAL A 198 1.35 -8.63 -14.16
C VAL A 198 1.22 -7.91 -15.49
N CYS A 199 2.30 -7.76 -16.26
CA CYS A 199 2.21 -7.07 -17.55
C CYS A 199 1.25 -7.78 -18.51
N SER A 200 1.26 -9.12 -18.51
CA SER A 200 0.35 -9.91 -19.34
C SER A 200 -1.12 -9.78 -18.90
N SER A 201 -1.40 -9.77 -17.59
CA SER A 201 -2.78 -9.63 -17.09
C SER A 201 -3.36 -8.24 -17.32
N GLU A 202 -2.53 -7.21 -17.25
CA GLU A 202 -2.93 -5.80 -17.41
C GLU A 202 -2.89 -5.33 -18.88
N GLY A 203 -2.47 -6.20 -19.82
CA GLY A 203 -2.41 -5.86 -21.25
C GLY A 203 -1.39 -4.77 -21.61
N ILE A 204 -0.29 -4.68 -20.85
CA ILE A 204 0.77 -3.69 -21.03
C ILE A 204 1.83 -4.23 -21.98
N GLU A 205 2.40 -3.38 -22.85
CA GLU A 205 3.52 -3.79 -23.71
C GLU A 205 4.80 -3.92 -22.86
N TYR A 206 5.51 -5.05 -22.97
CA TYR A 206 6.68 -5.30 -22.12
C TYR A 206 7.80 -6.09 -22.77
N GLU A 207 9.01 -5.91 -22.21
CA GLU A 207 10.19 -6.73 -22.51
C GLU A 207 11.01 -7.03 -21.25
N THR A 208 11.86 -8.05 -21.32
CA THR A 208 12.81 -8.42 -20.27
C THR A 208 14.22 -8.48 -20.86
N ILE A 209 15.17 -7.73 -20.28
CA ILE A 209 16.55 -7.63 -20.78
C ILE A 209 17.53 -7.92 -19.64
N SER A 210 18.58 -8.70 -19.93
CA SER A 210 19.64 -9.00 -18.97
C SER A 210 20.56 -7.79 -18.76
N VAL A 211 20.87 -7.47 -17.49
CA VAL A 211 21.84 -6.40 -17.16
C VAL A 211 23.30 -6.79 -17.47
N LYS A 212 23.60 -8.08 -17.61
CA LYS A 212 24.96 -8.56 -17.98
C LYS A 212 25.33 -8.22 -19.43
N SER A 213 24.33 -8.04 -20.29
CA SER A 213 24.54 -7.42 -21.61
C SER A 213 24.69 -5.92 -21.42
N ASP A 214 25.71 -5.31 -22.02
CA ASP A 214 25.73 -3.86 -22.25
C ASP A 214 24.48 -3.51 -23.06
N TYR A 215 23.40 -3.18 -22.35
CA TYR A 215 22.13 -2.85 -22.98
C TYR A 215 22.24 -1.48 -23.63
N ASP A 216 21.65 -1.35 -24.81
CA ASP A 216 21.61 -0.10 -25.53
C ASP A 216 20.60 0.83 -24.87
N ILE A 217 21.10 1.92 -24.30
CA ILE A 217 20.29 2.94 -23.65
C ILE A 217 19.36 3.64 -24.64
N GLU A 218 19.74 3.72 -25.92
CA GLU A 218 18.90 4.33 -26.96
C GLU A 218 17.70 3.44 -27.28
N TYR A 219 17.87 2.11 -27.21
CA TYR A 219 16.76 1.18 -27.30
C TYR A 219 15.82 1.28 -26.09
N ILE A 220 16.37 1.36 -24.87
CA ILE A 220 15.57 1.46 -23.64
C ILE A 220 14.75 2.76 -23.59
N LYS A 221 15.17 3.82 -24.29
CA LYS A 221 14.40 5.06 -24.41
C LYS A 221 13.02 4.86 -25.07
N SER A 222 12.80 3.75 -25.77
CA SER A 222 11.48 3.40 -26.31
C SER A 222 10.46 2.96 -25.25
N PHE A 223 10.86 2.78 -24.00
CA PHE A 223 10.01 2.39 -22.87
C PHE A 223 9.72 3.59 -21.96
N ASP A 224 8.52 3.64 -21.39
CA ASP A 224 8.11 4.70 -20.44
C ASP A 224 8.47 4.35 -18.99
N GLY A 225 8.74 3.07 -18.71
CA GLY A 225 8.98 2.54 -17.38
C GLY A 225 10.03 1.44 -17.36
N VAL A 226 10.88 1.45 -16.33
CA VAL A 226 11.96 0.47 -16.15
C VAL A 226 11.90 -0.06 -14.73
N PHE A 227 11.68 -1.37 -14.59
CA PHE A 227 11.94 -2.09 -13.36
C PHE A 227 13.36 -2.64 -13.40
N VAL A 228 14.17 -2.31 -12.39
CA VAL A 228 15.54 -2.79 -12.27
C VAL A 228 15.67 -3.69 -11.05
N TRP A 229 16.28 -4.87 -11.23
CA TRP A 229 16.31 -5.92 -10.23
C TRP A 229 17.01 -5.58 -8.90
N ALA A 230 17.80 -4.50 -8.84
CA ALA A 230 18.48 -4.01 -7.65
C ALA A 230 18.73 -2.49 -7.73
N ASP A 231 18.75 -1.82 -6.58
CA ASP A 231 18.90 -0.37 -6.46
C ASP A 231 20.22 0.15 -7.02
N ILE A 232 21.33 -0.57 -6.80
CA ILE A 232 22.64 -0.15 -7.30
C ILE A 232 22.70 -0.17 -8.83
N GLU A 233 22.02 -1.14 -9.45
CA GLU A 233 21.88 -1.22 -10.91
C GLU A 233 20.91 -0.16 -11.44
N ALA A 234 19.85 0.16 -10.69
CA ALA A 234 18.97 1.27 -11.03
C ALA A 234 19.70 2.62 -11.00
N ILE A 235 20.60 2.82 -10.04
CA ILE A 235 21.44 4.03 -9.95
C ILE A 235 22.43 4.10 -11.12
N LYS A 236 23.08 2.98 -11.48
CA LYS A 236 23.93 2.91 -12.67
C LYS A 236 23.15 3.23 -13.95
N PHE A 237 21.93 2.69 -14.06
CA PHE A 237 21.02 3.00 -15.17
C PHE A 237 20.68 4.49 -15.22
N MET A 238 20.31 5.10 -14.09
CA MET A 238 20.05 6.55 -14.00
C MET A 238 21.26 7.39 -14.42
N ASN A 239 22.48 6.98 -14.05
CA ASN A 239 23.70 7.68 -14.50
C ASN A 239 23.86 7.59 -16.03
N LYS A 240 23.59 6.43 -16.64
CA LYS A 240 23.59 6.29 -18.11
C LYS A 240 22.50 7.17 -18.76
N CYS A 241 21.30 7.26 -18.17
CA CYS A 241 20.26 8.18 -18.63
C CYS A 241 20.76 9.63 -18.58
N PHE A 242 21.38 10.04 -17.48
CA PHE A 242 21.92 11.38 -17.30
C PHE A 242 22.99 11.73 -18.36
N GLU A 243 23.94 10.82 -18.63
CA GLU A 243 24.97 10.98 -19.67
C GLU A 243 24.38 11.16 -21.08
N LYS A 244 23.17 10.64 -21.31
CA LYS A 244 22.44 10.72 -22.59
C LYS A 244 21.35 11.79 -22.62
N ASN A 245 21.27 12.65 -21.60
CA ASN A 245 20.22 13.66 -21.44
C ASN A 245 18.78 13.09 -21.43
N ILE A 246 18.61 11.87 -20.95
CA ILE A 246 17.29 11.25 -20.70
C ILE A 246 16.86 11.62 -19.29
N LYS A 247 15.72 12.30 -19.16
CA LYS A 247 15.20 12.78 -17.87
C LYS A 247 14.44 11.69 -17.15
N VAL A 248 14.78 11.50 -15.88
CA VAL A 248 14.05 10.66 -14.95
C VAL A 248 13.37 11.59 -13.94
N PRO A 249 12.04 11.54 -13.74
CA PRO A 249 11.07 10.60 -14.30
C PRO A 249 10.38 11.03 -15.61
N GLU A 250 10.69 12.22 -16.16
CA GLU A 250 9.89 12.84 -17.22
C GLU A 250 9.82 12.00 -18.50
N ASP A 251 10.98 11.55 -18.99
CA ASP A 251 11.11 10.74 -20.20
C ASP A 251 10.95 9.25 -19.87
N ILE A 252 11.54 8.80 -18.76
CA ILE A 252 11.49 7.40 -18.34
C ILE A 252 11.40 7.27 -16.81
N GLN A 253 10.48 6.43 -16.35
CA GLN A 253 10.30 6.17 -14.92
C GLN A 253 11.13 4.96 -14.49
N VAL A 254 11.79 5.04 -13.33
CA VAL A 254 12.70 4.00 -12.85
C VAL A 254 12.30 3.53 -11.45
N ILE A 255 12.18 2.22 -11.26
CA ILE A 255 11.99 1.60 -9.96
C ILE A 255 13.05 0.52 -9.70
N GLY A 256 13.69 0.60 -8.53
CA GLY A 256 14.67 -0.38 -8.07
C GLY A 256 14.09 -1.41 -7.09
N PHE A 257 14.98 -2.18 -6.47
CA PHE A 257 14.69 -3.16 -5.43
C PHE A 257 15.81 -3.11 -4.38
N ASP A 258 15.48 -3.28 -3.10
CA ASP A 258 16.34 -3.38 -1.89
C ASP A 258 16.09 -2.27 -0.87
N ASN A 259 15.97 -1.01 -1.30
CA ASN A 259 15.95 0.19 -0.44
C ASN A 259 17.27 0.43 0.34
N ILE A 260 18.40 0.25 -0.34
CA ILE A 260 19.73 0.52 0.22
C ILE A 260 19.89 2.00 0.58
N ALA A 261 20.79 2.33 1.51
CA ALA A 261 21.01 3.70 1.99
C ALA A 261 21.23 4.73 0.87
N ILE A 262 22.04 4.39 -0.14
CA ILE A 262 22.36 5.28 -1.27
C ILE A 262 21.16 5.64 -2.14
N SER A 263 20.10 4.81 -2.17
CA SER A 263 18.85 5.09 -2.92
C SER A 263 18.17 6.39 -2.47
N LYS A 264 18.44 6.86 -1.25
CA LYS A 264 17.92 8.10 -0.66
C LYS A 264 18.80 9.33 -0.93
N LEU A 265 20.05 9.11 -1.35
CA LEU A 265 21.08 10.13 -1.49
C LEU A 265 21.28 10.57 -2.94
N VAL A 266 20.86 9.76 -3.91
CA VAL A 266 20.89 10.11 -5.34
C VAL A 266 19.81 11.11 -5.72
N TYR A 267 20.01 11.82 -6.83
CA TYR A 267 19.02 12.73 -7.41
C TYR A 267 18.69 12.35 -8.86
N PRO A 268 17.40 12.23 -9.23
CA PRO A 268 16.25 12.17 -8.32
C PRO A 268 16.35 10.97 -7.36
N LYS A 269 15.71 11.07 -6.18
CA LYS A 269 15.72 9.98 -5.20
C LYS A 269 15.03 8.73 -5.77
N LEU A 270 15.65 7.56 -5.64
CA LEU A 270 15.18 6.33 -6.28
C LEU A 270 13.92 5.77 -5.61
N THR A 271 12.83 5.64 -6.35
CA THR A 271 11.67 4.81 -6.01
C THR A 271 12.10 3.35 -6.03
N THR A 272 11.75 2.57 -5.00
CA THR A 272 12.27 1.20 -4.85
C THR A 272 11.34 0.32 -4.01
N ILE A 273 11.45 -1.00 -4.18
CA ILE A 273 10.87 -1.99 -3.27
C ILE A 273 11.80 -2.21 -2.09
N SER A 274 11.34 -1.85 -0.89
CA SER A 274 12.07 -2.08 0.36
C SER A 274 11.91 -3.52 0.81
N GLN A 275 13.04 -4.19 0.93
CA GLN A 275 13.18 -5.38 1.76
C GLN A 275 13.27 -4.95 3.23
N SER A 276 12.93 -5.85 4.16
CA SER A 276 13.18 -5.65 5.58
C SER A 276 14.57 -6.18 5.93
N ILE A 277 15.64 -5.47 5.52
CA ILE A 277 17.03 -5.94 5.70
C ILE A 277 17.33 -6.26 7.17
N SER A 278 16.87 -5.39 8.07
CA SER A 278 16.99 -5.62 9.52
C SER A 278 16.20 -6.85 9.98
N GLY A 279 14.98 -7.03 9.48
CA GLY A 279 14.17 -8.21 9.77
C GLY A 279 14.79 -9.52 9.25
N LEU A 280 15.38 -9.50 8.05
CA LEU A 280 16.09 -10.65 7.48
C LEU A 280 17.27 -11.02 8.37
N GLY A 281 18.12 -10.03 8.72
CA GLY A 281 19.31 -10.28 9.54
C GLY A 281 18.97 -10.79 10.94
N GLN A 282 17.98 -10.17 11.59
CA GLN A 282 17.51 -10.59 12.91
C GLN A 282 16.93 -12.01 12.86
N LYS A 283 16.04 -12.31 11.90
CA LYS A 283 15.43 -13.65 11.81
C LYS A 283 16.41 -14.73 11.41
N ALA A 284 17.34 -14.47 10.50
CA ALA A 284 18.38 -15.44 10.16
C ALA A 284 19.24 -15.80 11.38
N ALA A 285 19.65 -14.79 12.17
CA ALA A 285 20.40 -15.01 13.41
C ALA A 285 19.57 -15.74 14.48
N ASP A 286 18.32 -15.35 14.69
CA ASP A 286 17.39 -15.99 15.64
C ASP A 286 17.24 -17.49 15.34
N VAL A 287 16.97 -17.83 14.08
CA VAL A 287 16.75 -19.21 13.64
C VAL A 287 18.04 -20.02 13.77
N LEU A 288 19.19 -19.47 13.38
CA LEU A 288 20.46 -20.19 13.49
C LEU A 288 20.81 -20.48 14.96
N VAL A 289 20.62 -19.51 15.85
CA VAL A 289 20.89 -19.72 17.28
C VAL A 289 19.98 -20.81 17.85
N ARG A 290 18.69 -20.82 17.48
CA ARG A 290 17.79 -21.91 17.88
C ARG A 290 18.27 -23.27 17.35
N LEU A 291 18.69 -23.36 16.09
CA LEU A 291 19.25 -24.59 15.53
C LEU A 291 20.53 -25.05 16.23
N MET A 292 21.33 -24.12 16.76
CA MET A 292 22.55 -24.44 17.54
C MET A 292 22.26 -24.82 19.00
N GLU A 293 21.14 -24.38 19.56
CA GLU A 293 20.78 -24.55 20.99
C GLU A 293 19.76 -25.66 21.25
N SER A 294 18.90 -25.94 20.27
CA SER A 294 17.82 -26.92 20.34
C SER A 294 17.96 -27.98 19.24
N GLU A 295 17.56 -29.21 19.53
CA GLU A 295 17.40 -30.27 18.52
C GLU A 295 16.11 -30.06 17.67
N GLU A 296 15.49 -28.88 17.72
CA GLU A 296 14.39 -28.52 16.80
C GLU A 296 14.96 -28.37 15.40
N SER A 297 14.67 -29.34 14.53
CA SER A 297 15.16 -29.38 13.14
C SER A 297 14.12 -28.95 12.11
N ASP A 298 12.87 -28.68 12.51
CA ASP A 298 11.76 -28.40 11.60
C ASP A 298 11.39 -26.91 11.66
N PHE A 299 11.88 -26.16 10.67
CA PHE A 299 11.47 -24.77 10.43
C PHE A 299 10.99 -24.62 8.99
N ASP A 300 9.77 -24.13 8.83
CA ASP A 300 9.29 -23.65 7.53
C ASP A 300 10.10 -22.42 7.08
N ASN A 301 10.18 -22.23 5.77
CA ASN A 301 10.75 -21.01 5.20
C ASN A 301 9.99 -19.77 5.69
N ILE A 302 10.74 -18.74 6.08
CA ILE A 302 10.18 -17.49 6.60
C ILE A 302 10.23 -16.44 5.49
N VAL A 303 9.06 -15.93 5.10
CA VAL A 303 8.93 -14.91 4.05
C VAL A 303 8.49 -13.57 4.66
N LEU A 304 9.31 -12.54 4.49
CA LEU A 304 9.04 -11.19 5.01
C LEU A 304 8.38 -10.30 3.95
N GLU A 305 7.41 -9.48 4.38
CA GLU A 305 6.69 -8.57 3.49
C GLU A 305 7.59 -7.47 2.92
N THR A 306 7.48 -7.22 1.62
CA THR A 306 8.14 -6.11 0.90
C THR A 306 7.22 -4.90 0.76
N LYS A 307 7.79 -3.68 0.80
CA LYS A 307 7.03 -2.42 0.74
C LYS A 307 7.55 -1.48 -0.32
N LEU A 308 6.65 -0.92 -1.14
CA LEU A 308 7.01 0.13 -2.10
C LEU A 308 7.37 1.44 -1.38
N LYS A 309 8.51 2.03 -1.73
CA LYS A 309 8.99 3.34 -1.29
C LYS A 309 8.99 4.30 -2.48
N LYS A 310 7.89 5.03 -2.66
CA LYS A 310 7.72 6.05 -3.70
C LYS A 310 8.64 7.25 -3.44
N ARG A 311 9.39 7.69 -4.44
CA ARG A 311 10.31 8.84 -4.40
C ARG A 311 10.26 9.61 -5.74
N GLY A 312 11.39 10.13 -6.20
CA GLY A 312 11.47 11.07 -7.32
C GLY A 312 11.71 10.43 -8.68
N THR A 313 12.07 9.14 -8.77
CA THR A 313 12.30 8.48 -10.07
C THR A 313 11.05 7.93 -10.74
N THR A 314 9.90 8.07 -10.11
CA THR A 314 8.60 7.74 -10.71
C THR A 314 7.67 8.95 -10.58
N LYS A 315 6.81 9.14 -11.57
CA LYS A 315 5.72 10.10 -11.49
C LYS A 315 4.79 9.66 -10.35
N GLY A 316 4.14 10.62 -9.71
CA GLY A 316 3.04 10.29 -8.80
C GLY A 316 1.98 9.55 -9.62
N GLY A 317 1.54 8.38 -9.15
CA GLY A 317 0.33 7.75 -9.68
C GLY A 317 -0.77 8.81 -9.77
N LYS A 318 -1.58 8.78 -10.83
CA LYS A 318 -2.67 9.74 -11.00
C LYS A 318 -3.43 9.79 -9.68
N LYS A 319 -3.39 10.93 -8.99
CA LYS A 319 -4.13 11.04 -7.73
C LYS A 319 -5.60 10.86 -8.11
N MET A 320 -6.35 10.11 -7.32
CA MET A 320 -7.80 10.05 -7.49
C MET A 320 -8.37 11.17 -6.63
N ASP A 321 -8.02 12.42 -6.95
CA ASP A 321 -8.40 13.57 -6.14
C ASP A 321 -9.80 14.02 -6.57
N ILE A 322 -10.81 13.53 -5.85
CA ILE A 322 -12.21 13.91 -6.03
C ILE A 322 -12.55 14.98 -4.99
N VAL A 323 -13.18 16.05 -5.45
CA VAL A 323 -13.81 17.03 -4.55
C VAL A 323 -15.32 16.81 -4.60
N VAL A 324 -15.93 16.56 -3.45
CA VAL A 324 -17.39 16.54 -3.33
C VAL A 324 -17.82 17.83 -2.64
N ILE A 325 -18.74 18.55 -3.28
CA ILE A 325 -19.33 19.78 -2.74
C ILE A 325 -20.83 19.51 -2.59
N GLY A 326 -21.31 19.36 -1.36
CA GLY A 326 -22.66 18.87 -1.18
C GLY A 326 -23.15 18.85 0.26
N SER A 327 -24.32 18.25 0.42
CA SER A 327 -25.07 18.19 1.66
C SER A 327 -24.54 17.17 2.66
N ILE A 328 -24.71 17.49 3.94
CA ILE A 328 -24.48 16.62 5.08
C ILE A 328 -25.77 16.63 5.90
N ASN A 329 -26.42 15.46 6.04
CA ASN A 329 -27.62 15.32 6.86
C ASN A 329 -27.41 14.27 7.97
N THR A 330 -28.19 14.43 9.04
CA THR A 330 -28.53 13.33 9.94
C THR A 330 -29.94 12.84 9.61
N ASP A 331 -30.06 11.58 9.23
CA ASP A 331 -31.31 10.94 8.88
C ASP A 331 -31.93 10.35 10.15
N MET A 332 -33.08 10.89 10.56
CA MET A 332 -33.84 10.49 11.74
C MET A 332 -34.97 9.57 11.31
N VAL A 333 -34.76 8.26 11.41
CA VAL A 333 -35.69 7.23 10.94
C VAL A 333 -36.57 6.75 12.08
N THR A 334 -37.88 6.94 11.95
CA THR A 334 -38.90 6.42 12.86
C THR A 334 -39.75 5.40 12.14
N GLU A 335 -39.83 4.17 12.65
CA GLU A 335 -40.70 3.13 12.08
C GLU A 335 -42.05 3.11 12.80
N THR A 336 -43.13 3.04 12.03
CA THR A 336 -44.51 2.93 12.53
C THR A 336 -45.27 1.89 11.73
N PHE A 337 -46.44 1.44 12.21
CA PHE A 337 -47.29 0.50 11.45
C PHE A 337 -48.06 1.17 10.31
N LYS A 338 -48.34 2.47 10.45
CA LYS A 338 -49.09 3.29 9.49
C LYS A 338 -48.60 4.73 9.56
N PHE A 339 -48.81 5.49 8.49
CA PHE A 339 -48.57 6.93 8.53
C PHE A 339 -49.62 7.63 9.44
N PRO A 340 -49.20 8.61 10.25
CA PRO A 340 -50.15 9.39 11.05
C PRO A 340 -51.01 10.26 10.15
N LYS A 341 -52.33 10.26 10.37
CA LYS A 341 -53.23 11.23 9.72
C LYS A 341 -53.12 12.60 10.40
N THR A 342 -53.57 13.65 9.72
CA THR A 342 -53.63 15.01 10.30
C THR A 342 -54.39 15.01 11.64
N GLY A 343 -53.71 15.41 12.72
CA GLY A 343 -54.26 15.44 14.08
C GLY A 343 -54.25 14.11 14.83
N GLU A 344 -53.79 13.03 14.19
CA GLU A 344 -53.63 11.71 14.81
C GLU A 344 -52.29 11.60 15.54
N THR A 345 -52.29 11.03 16.74
CA THR A 345 -51.07 10.62 17.45
C THR A 345 -50.97 9.11 17.40
N ILE A 346 -49.82 8.59 16.96
CA ILE A 346 -49.54 7.16 16.89
C ILE A 346 -48.29 6.83 17.72
N ILE A 347 -48.15 5.57 18.13
CA ILE A 347 -46.96 5.07 18.82
C ILE A 347 -45.99 4.51 17.77
N GLY A 348 -44.73 4.93 17.83
CA GLY A 348 -43.65 4.38 17.01
C GLY A 348 -43.06 3.09 17.57
N ASN A 349 -42.42 2.32 16.70
CA ASN A 349 -41.84 1.03 17.02
C ASN A 349 -40.34 1.15 17.32
N THR A 350 -39.60 1.84 16.45
CA THR A 350 -38.14 2.00 16.55
C THR A 350 -37.74 3.42 16.13
N PHE A 351 -36.57 3.87 16.60
CA PHE A 351 -35.96 5.14 16.24
C PHE A 351 -34.46 4.95 16.01
N ASN A 352 -33.97 5.37 14.86
CA ASN A 352 -32.56 5.29 14.47
C ASN A 352 -32.08 6.65 13.96
N MET A 353 -30.85 7.02 14.29
CA MET A 353 -30.14 8.15 13.69
C MET A 353 -29.04 7.59 12.79
N LEU A 354 -29.09 7.96 11.51
CA LEU A 354 -28.16 7.49 10.49
C LEU A 354 -27.47 8.69 9.83
N HIS A 355 -26.31 8.44 9.21
CA HIS A 355 -25.62 9.45 8.42
C HIS A 355 -26.22 9.51 7.01
N GLY A 356 -26.58 10.72 6.57
CA GLY A 356 -27.21 10.96 5.28
C GLY A 356 -26.72 12.23 4.60
N GLY A 357 -27.46 12.63 3.57
CA GLY A 357 -27.09 13.70 2.63
C GLY A 357 -26.42 13.12 1.40
N LYS A 358 -26.92 13.48 0.21
CA LYS A 358 -26.45 12.91 -1.06
C LYS A 358 -24.95 13.14 -1.26
N GLY A 359 -24.48 14.36 -0.97
CA GLY A 359 -23.05 14.68 -1.01
C GLY A 359 -22.25 13.77 -0.09
N ALA A 360 -22.64 13.68 1.18
CA ALA A 360 -21.96 12.85 2.17
C ALA A 360 -21.91 11.37 1.77
N ASN A 361 -23.03 10.83 1.28
CA ASN A 361 -23.15 9.46 0.79
C ASN A 361 -22.19 9.18 -0.37
N GLN A 362 -22.17 10.06 -1.37
CA GLN A 362 -21.30 9.95 -2.53
C GLN A 362 -19.81 10.04 -2.16
N ALA A 363 -19.46 10.90 -1.21
CA ALA A 363 -18.11 11.06 -0.69
C ALA A 363 -17.62 9.82 0.06
N VAL A 364 -18.45 9.24 0.92
CA VAL A 364 -18.12 8.01 1.65
C VAL A 364 -17.95 6.84 0.68
N CYS A 365 -18.84 6.69 -0.29
CA CYS A 365 -18.71 5.68 -1.35
C CYS A 365 -17.36 5.80 -2.07
N ALA A 366 -17.07 6.99 -2.63
CA ALA A 366 -15.83 7.20 -3.37
C ALA A 366 -14.56 6.93 -2.52
N SER A 367 -14.58 7.33 -1.25
CA SER A 367 -13.46 7.11 -0.32
C SER A 367 -13.26 5.62 0.00
N ARG A 368 -14.34 4.87 0.25
CA ARG A 368 -14.28 3.41 0.49
C ARG A 368 -13.77 2.62 -0.70
N LEU A 369 -14.01 3.12 -1.92
CA LEU A 369 -13.48 2.55 -3.16
C LEU A 369 -12.03 2.96 -3.45
N GLY A 370 -11.41 3.73 -2.55
CA GLY A 370 -9.98 4.04 -2.54
C GLY A 370 -9.59 5.38 -3.16
N ALA A 371 -10.55 6.25 -3.51
CA ALA A 371 -10.23 7.61 -3.94
C ALA A 371 -9.84 8.51 -2.77
N LYS A 372 -9.05 9.56 -3.05
CA LYS A 372 -8.78 10.63 -2.08
C LYS A 372 -9.87 11.67 -2.21
N VAL A 373 -10.78 11.69 -1.25
CA VAL A 373 -11.95 12.57 -1.27
C VAL A 373 -11.73 13.77 -0.37
N ASN A 374 -11.88 14.98 -0.92
CA ASN A 374 -11.97 16.23 -0.17
C ASN A 374 -13.43 16.68 -0.15
N PHE A 375 -13.97 16.93 1.03
CA PHE A 375 -15.36 17.36 1.17
C PHE A 375 -15.45 18.85 1.49
N ILE A 376 -16.19 19.60 0.68
CA ILE A 376 -16.56 20.99 0.94
C ILE A 376 -18.05 21.01 1.28
N GLY A 377 -18.39 21.52 2.46
CA GLY A 377 -19.76 21.61 2.92
C GLY A 377 -19.84 22.28 4.28
N CYS A 378 -21.05 22.35 4.82
CA CYS A 378 -21.31 23.05 6.08
C CYS A 378 -22.08 22.14 7.04
N VAL A 379 -21.72 22.21 8.33
CA VAL A 379 -22.49 21.59 9.42
C VAL A 379 -22.78 22.63 10.49
N GLY A 380 -23.79 22.39 11.31
CA GLY A 380 -24.03 23.18 12.51
C GLY A 380 -22.95 22.92 13.56
N ASN A 381 -22.73 23.89 14.45
CA ASN A 381 -21.92 23.67 15.65
C ASN A 381 -22.74 22.93 16.73
N ASP A 382 -23.19 21.72 16.40
CA ASP A 382 -24.07 20.89 17.23
C ASP A 382 -23.59 19.42 17.28
N ALA A 383 -24.32 18.57 18.01
CA ALA A 383 -23.98 17.16 18.17
C ALA A 383 -23.97 16.41 16.83
N ASN A 384 -24.99 16.63 15.99
CA ASN A 384 -25.14 16.02 14.67
C ASN A 384 -23.94 16.35 13.77
N GLY A 385 -23.53 17.61 13.73
CA GLY A 385 -22.38 18.06 12.92
C GLY A 385 -21.07 17.46 13.39
N ASN A 386 -20.88 17.29 14.70
CA ASN A 386 -19.71 16.61 15.24
C ASN A 386 -19.69 15.12 14.87
N GLU A 387 -20.84 14.46 14.92
CA GLU A 387 -20.99 13.04 14.57
C GLU A 387 -20.73 12.80 13.07
N SER A 388 -21.28 13.64 12.19
CA SER A 388 -21.02 13.55 10.75
C SER A 388 -19.53 13.73 10.41
N ILE A 389 -18.83 14.68 11.06
CA ILE A 389 -17.38 14.87 10.88
C ILE A 389 -16.58 13.65 11.38
N ALA A 390 -17.00 13.03 12.49
CA ALA A 390 -16.36 11.82 13.00
C ALA A 390 -16.51 10.65 12.00
N ASN A 391 -17.73 10.41 11.51
CA ASN A 391 -18.01 9.39 10.51
C ASN A 391 -17.20 9.61 9.21
N PHE A 392 -17.04 10.86 8.76
CA PHE A 392 -16.17 11.14 7.61
C PHE A 392 -14.71 10.75 7.86
N LYS A 393 -14.16 11.02 9.05
CA LYS A 393 -12.80 10.64 9.40
C LYS A 393 -12.64 9.12 9.44
N ASP A 394 -13.62 8.40 9.99
CA ASP A 394 -13.61 6.94 10.03
C ASP A 394 -13.64 6.33 8.61
N ASN A 395 -14.34 7.00 7.68
CA ASN A 395 -14.37 6.64 6.28
C ASN A 395 -13.27 7.31 5.43
N LYS A 396 -12.25 7.93 6.05
CA LYS A 396 -11.08 8.55 5.40
C LYS A 396 -11.41 9.71 4.43
N VAL A 397 -12.56 10.33 4.57
CA VAL A 397 -12.92 11.56 3.84
C VAL A 397 -12.21 12.75 4.50
N ASN A 398 -11.56 13.60 3.70
CA ASN A 398 -10.87 14.78 4.22
C ASN A 398 -11.88 15.89 4.58
N THR A 399 -12.01 16.15 5.89
CA THR A 399 -12.97 17.08 6.50
C THR A 399 -12.41 18.50 6.70
N LYS A 400 -11.18 18.78 6.24
CA LYS A 400 -10.53 20.10 6.42
C LYS A 400 -11.36 21.28 5.90
N TYR A 401 -12.16 21.05 4.86
CA TYR A 401 -12.92 22.09 4.15
C TYR A 401 -14.40 22.11 4.54
N ILE A 402 -14.77 21.45 5.65
CA ILE A 402 -16.11 21.53 6.23
C ILE A 402 -16.16 22.71 7.19
N LYS A 403 -17.08 23.65 6.95
CA LYS A 403 -17.30 24.82 7.80
C LYS A 403 -18.33 24.49 8.87
N LYS A 404 -18.06 24.90 10.11
CA LYS A 404 -19.06 24.88 11.18
C LYS A 404 -19.75 26.24 11.23
N ILE A 405 -21.08 26.22 11.21
CA ILE A 405 -21.91 27.43 11.26
C ILE A 405 -22.54 27.54 12.65
N ASP A 406 -22.27 28.64 13.34
CA ASP A 406 -22.84 28.92 14.64
C ASP A 406 -24.30 29.39 14.50
N GLY A 407 -25.18 28.89 15.37
CA GLY A 407 -26.60 29.29 15.40
C GLY A 407 -27.48 28.66 14.31
N VAL A 408 -26.91 27.86 13.40
CA VAL A 408 -27.64 27.11 12.37
C VAL A 408 -27.49 25.61 12.66
N PRO A 409 -28.59 24.83 12.76
CA PRO A 409 -28.49 23.39 12.98
C PRO A 409 -27.92 22.67 11.77
N THR A 410 -27.24 21.54 11.98
CA THR A 410 -26.87 20.59 10.93
C THR A 410 -28.14 20.12 10.20
N GLY A 411 -28.04 19.87 8.88
CA GLY A 411 -29.16 19.37 8.09
C GLY A 411 -29.71 18.06 8.65
N VAL A 412 -31.04 17.90 8.58
CA VAL A 412 -31.71 16.68 9.06
C VAL A 412 -32.77 16.22 8.06
N ALA A 413 -32.93 14.92 7.93
CA ALA A 413 -34.07 14.32 7.23
C ALA A 413 -34.92 13.56 8.25
N MET A 414 -36.17 13.97 8.44
CA MET A 414 -37.12 13.22 9.27
C MET A 414 -37.83 12.20 8.39
N ILE A 415 -37.54 10.92 8.63
CA ILE A 415 -38.01 9.80 7.83
C ILE A 415 -38.99 8.99 8.66
N THR A 416 -40.23 8.88 8.18
CA THR A 416 -41.21 7.93 8.73
C THR A 416 -41.31 6.76 7.79
N VAL A 417 -41.08 5.55 8.28
CA VAL A 417 -41.24 4.30 7.52
C VAL A 417 -42.50 3.61 8.01
N ALA A 418 -43.45 3.36 7.11
CA ALA A 418 -44.70 2.70 7.42
C ALA A 418 -45.26 2.00 6.18
N GLU A 419 -46.00 0.91 6.36
CA GLU A 419 -46.69 0.23 5.24
C GLU A 419 -45.76 -0.19 4.07
N GLN A 420 -44.47 -0.45 4.36
CA GLN A 420 -43.40 -0.72 3.37
C GLN A 420 -43.06 0.45 2.45
N ASP A 421 -43.44 1.67 2.83
CA ASP A 421 -43.14 2.92 2.14
C ASP A 421 -42.52 3.92 3.12
N ASN A 422 -42.07 5.08 2.62
CA ASN A 422 -41.45 6.11 3.44
C ASN A 422 -41.92 7.54 3.09
N SER A 423 -42.02 8.38 4.12
CA SER A 423 -42.23 9.82 4.00
C SER A 423 -41.03 10.55 4.56
N ILE A 424 -40.46 11.48 3.79
CA ILE A 424 -39.25 12.21 4.14
C ILE A 424 -39.54 13.71 4.18
N VAL A 425 -39.18 14.36 5.28
CA VAL A 425 -39.11 15.83 5.40
C VAL A 425 -37.66 16.25 5.61
N ILE A 426 -37.12 17.04 4.69
CA ILE A 426 -35.74 17.54 4.76
C ILE A 426 -35.73 18.97 5.29
N VAL A 427 -34.89 19.20 6.31
CA VAL A 427 -34.52 20.53 6.79
C VAL A 427 -33.07 20.76 6.39
N GLN A 428 -32.83 21.66 5.44
CA GLN A 428 -31.48 21.89 4.89
C GLN A 428 -30.46 22.30 5.97
N GLY A 429 -30.87 23.09 6.97
CA GLY A 429 -29.99 23.57 8.02
C GLY A 429 -28.73 24.20 7.45
N ALA A 430 -27.57 23.85 7.99
CA ALA A 430 -26.27 24.34 7.55
C ALA A 430 -25.95 24.05 6.07
N ASN A 431 -26.62 23.10 5.40
CA ASN A 431 -26.43 22.89 3.95
C ASN A 431 -26.81 24.13 3.13
N GLY A 432 -27.75 24.95 3.62
CA GLY A 432 -28.12 26.24 3.02
C GLY A 432 -27.00 27.29 3.11
N GLU A 433 -25.98 27.05 3.93
CA GLU A 433 -24.83 27.96 4.14
C GLU A 433 -23.61 27.56 3.30
N VAL A 434 -23.76 26.60 2.37
CA VAL A 434 -22.73 26.29 1.37
C VAL A 434 -22.80 27.35 0.27
N THR A 435 -22.34 28.55 0.60
CA THR A 435 -22.37 29.75 -0.25
C THR A 435 -21.18 29.83 -1.20
N LYS A 436 -21.21 30.79 -2.14
CA LYS A 436 -20.08 31.09 -3.03
C LYS A 436 -18.84 31.49 -2.25
N GLU A 437 -18.99 32.15 -1.11
CA GLU A 437 -17.91 32.54 -0.20
C GLU A 437 -17.20 31.30 0.37
N VAL A 438 -17.97 30.29 0.81
CA VAL A 438 -17.40 29.02 1.28
C VAL A 438 -16.63 28.33 0.17
N VAL A 439 -17.13 28.34 -1.07
CA VAL A 439 -16.40 27.79 -2.22
C VAL A 439 -15.13 28.59 -2.52
N ASN A 440 -15.20 29.93 -2.45
CA ASN A 440 -14.08 30.83 -2.72
C ASN A 440 -12.90 30.62 -1.76
N GLU A 441 -13.18 30.39 -0.48
CA GLU A 441 -12.17 30.03 0.53
C GLU A 441 -11.40 28.75 0.16
N ASN A 442 -11.96 27.92 -0.73
CA ASN A 442 -11.49 26.57 -1.04
C ASN A 442 -11.18 26.33 -2.54
N LEU A 443 -11.07 27.38 -3.37
CA LEU A 443 -10.80 27.21 -4.82
C LEU A 443 -9.53 26.41 -5.11
N ALA A 444 -8.48 26.56 -4.30
CA ALA A 444 -7.22 25.87 -4.53
C ALA A 444 -7.37 24.33 -4.48
N VAL A 445 -8.26 23.78 -3.63
CA VAL A 445 -8.47 22.32 -3.63
C VAL A 445 -9.31 21.88 -4.83
N ILE A 446 -10.24 22.72 -5.29
CA ILE A 446 -11.05 22.48 -6.49
C ILE A 446 -10.16 22.48 -7.74
N GLU A 447 -9.25 23.46 -7.89
CA GLU A 447 -8.34 23.57 -9.03
C GLU A 447 -7.40 22.37 -9.21
N ASN A 448 -7.08 21.69 -8.11
CA ASN A 448 -6.20 20.52 -8.12
C ASN A 448 -6.95 19.18 -8.18
N ALA A 449 -8.28 19.22 -8.32
CA ALA A 449 -9.10 18.02 -8.40
C ALA A 449 -9.11 17.43 -9.82
N ASP A 450 -9.13 16.10 -9.91
CA ASP A 450 -9.37 15.40 -11.18
C ASP A 450 -10.85 15.43 -11.57
N LEU A 451 -11.74 15.53 -10.57
CA LEU A 451 -13.18 15.55 -10.74
C LEU A 451 -13.88 16.25 -9.55
N VAL A 452 -14.92 17.02 -9.86
CA VAL A 452 -15.81 17.64 -8.87
C VAL A 452 -17.20 17.01 -8.98
N LEU A 453 -17.73 16.51 -7.87
CA LEU A 453 -19.04 15.86 -7.78
C LEU A 453 -20.02 16.74 -7.01
N LEU A 454 -21.17 17.01 -7.63
CA LEU A 454 -22.18 17.97 -7.19
C LEU A 454 -23.59 17.35 -7.18
N GLN A 455 -24.43 17.86 -6.29
CA GLN A 455 -25.86 17.54 -6.18
C GLN A 455 -26.66 18.82 -5.90
N LEU A 456 -27.99 18.76 -5.94
CA LEU A 456 -28.86 19.95 -5.82
C LEU A 456 -29.44 20.16 -4.42
N GLU A 457 -28.79 19.63 -3.38
CA GLU A 457 -29.18 19.79 -1.97
C GLU A 457 -28.49 20.97 -1.25
N ILE A 458 -27.72 21.77 -1.98
CA ILE A 458 -27.09 23.02 -1.51
C ILE A 458 -27.63 24.20 -2.34
N PRO A 459 -27.35 25.47 -1.98
CA PRO A 459 -27.79 26.62 -2.77
C PRO A 459 -27.45 26.48 -4.25
N PHE A 460 -28.47 26.54 -5.10
CA PHE A 460 -28.32 26.31 -6.54
C PHE A 460 -27.37 27.29 -7.21
N GLU A 461 -27.38 28.54 -6.77
CA GLU A 461 -26.44 29.57 -7.24
C GLU A 461 -24.97 29.21 -6.95
N THR A 462 -24.70 28.42 -5.90
CA THR A 462 -23.36 27.89 -5.60
C THR A 462 -23.02 26.77 -6.57
N VAL A 463 -23.96 25.88 -6.88
CA VAL A 463 -23.77 24.79 -7.86
C VAL A 463 -23.45 25.38 -9.24
N GLU A 464 -24.22 26.37 -9.69
CA GLU A 464 -23.95 27.09 -10.96
C GLU A 464 -22.57 27.74 -10.96
N TYR A 465 -22.20 28.41 -9.87
CA TYR A 465 -20.90 29.04 -9.72
C TYR A 465 -19.73 28.04 -9.82
N VAL A 466 -19.84 26.89 -9.16
CA VAL A 466 -18.81 25.83 -9.21
C VAL A 466 -18.69 25.25 -10.61
N ILE A 467 -19.82 24.97 -11.28
CA ILE A 467 -19.80 24.41 -12.64
C ILE A 467 -19.14 25.39 -13.61
N ASP A 468 -19.48 26.68 -13.54
CA ASP A 468 -18.85 27.73 -14.33
C ASP A 468 -17.34 27.82 -14.10
N PHE A 469 -16.93 27.72 -12.84
CA PHE A 469 -15.51 27.74 -12.47
C PHE A 469 -14.76 26.52 -13.05
N CYS A 470 -15.32 25.32 -12.87
CA CYS A 470 -14.73 24.08 -13.35
C CYS A 470 -14.63 24.06 -14.88
N TYR A 471 -15.69 24.50 -15.56
CA TYR A 471 -15.71 24.61 -17.03
C TYR A 471 -14.59 25.52 -17.55
N LYS A 472 -14.42 26.72 -16.96
CA LYS A 472 -13.34 27.66 -17.34
C LYS A 472 -11.95 27.10 -17.09
N LYS A 473 -11.80 26.17 -16.16
CA LYS A 473 -10.53 25.55 -15.77
C LYS A 473 -10.28 24.19 -16.41
N GLY A 474 -11.25 23.66 -17.17
CA GLY A 474 -11.17 22.32 -17.77
C GLY A 474 -11.23 21.17 -16.75
N ILE A 475 -11.82 21.42 -15.57
CA ILE A 475 -11.98 20.41 -14.51
C ILE A 475 -13.27 19.63 -14.77
N LYS A 476 -13.20 18.29 -14.70
CA LYS A 476 -14.36 17.44 -14.95
C LYS A 476 -15.39 17.58 -13.83
N THR A 477 -16.66 17.57 -14.20
CA THR A 477 -17.79 17.66 -13.26
C THR A 477 -18.79 16.54 -13.47
N ILE A 478 -19.27 15.97 -12.37
CA ILE A 478 -20.49 15.15 -12.38
C ILE A 478 -21.56 15.93 -11.60
N LEU A 479 -22.72 16.13 -12.22
CA LEU A 479 -23.90 16.66 -11.57
C LEU A 479 -24.94 15.55 -11.43
N ASN A 480 -25.26 15.17 -10.20
CA ASN A 480 -26.47 14.42 -9.92
C ASN A 480 -27.61 15.42 -9.67
N PRO A 481 -28.57 15.57 -10.59
CA PRO A 481 -29.57 16.63 -10.55
C PRO A 481 -30.74 16.29 -9.60
N ALA A 482 -30.40 15.91 -8.38
CA ALA A 482 -31.33 15.49 -7.34
C ALA A 482 -31.22 16.42 -6.11
N PRO A 483 -32.35 16.89 -5.53
CA PRO A 483 -33.73 16.73 -6.02
C PRO A 483 -33.96 17.47 -7.36
N ALA A 484 -34.93 16.99 -8.14
CA ALA A 484 -35.26 17.56 -9.44
C ALA A 484 -35.74 19.01 -9.33
N ARG A 485 -35.31 19.82 -10.30
CA ARG A 485 -35.70 21.22 -10.49
C ARG A 485 -35.35 21.65 -11.91
N ASP A 486 -35.87 22.80 -12.32
CA ASP A 486 -35.48 23.42 -13.58
C ASP A 486 -33.98 23.78 -13.57
N ILE A 487 -33.27 23.31 -14.60
CA ILE A 487 -31.86 23.59 -14.85
C ILE A 487 -31.73 24.21 -16.24
N SER A 488 -30.93 25.28 -16.36
CA SER A 488 -30.70 25.93 -17.64
C SER A 488 -29.92 25.03 -18.60
N ILE A 489 -30.24 25.10 -19.91
CA ILE A 489 -29.49 24.39 -20.95
C ILE A 489 -28.01 24.76 -20.91
N ASP A 490 -27.69 26.03 -20.65
CA ASP A 490 -26.31 26.51 -20.52
C ASP A 490 -25.54 25.78 -19.41
N LEU A 491 -26.17 25.49 -18.26
CA LEU A 491 -25.54 24.70 -17.21
C LEU A 491 -25.28 23.26 -17.64
N ILE A 492 -26.26 22.62 -18.29
CA ILE A 492 -26.14 21.25 -18.81
C ILE A 492 -25.00 21.15 -19.84
N GLU A 493 -24.80 22.19 -20.64
CA GLU A 493 -23.71 22.24 -21.61
C GLU A 493 -22.32 22.30 -20.95
N LYS A 494 -22.20 23.00 -19.81
CA LYS A 494 -20.94 23.17 -19.07
C LYS A 494 -20.57 21.97 -18.20
N VAL A 495 -21.54 21.16 -17.78
CA VAL A 495 -21.29 19.94 -17.01
C VAL A 495 -20.66 18.84 -17.88
N THR A 496 -19.71 18.08 -17.34
CA THR A 496 -19.09 16.95 -18.07
C THR A 496 -20.02 15.74 -18.15
N TYR A 497 -20.61 15.33 -17.02
CA TYR A 497 -21.59 14.24 -16.95
C TYR A 497 -22.78 14.63 -16.07
N ILE A 498 -23.98 14.25 -16.49
CA ILE A 498 -25.21 14.46 -15.73
C ILE A 498 -25.90 13.11 -15.52
N THR A 499 -26.27 12.83 -14.27
CA THR A 499 -26.71 11.49 -13.83
C THR A 499 -28.09 11.50 -13.17
N PRO A 500 -29.18 11.81 -13.90
CA PRO A 500 -30.52 11.75 -13.35
C PRO A 500 -31.01 10.31 -13.24
N ASN A 501 -32.00 10.07 -12.38
CA ASN A 501 -32.86 8.89 -12.51
C ASN A 501 -33.97 9.12 -13.58
N GLU A 502 -34.79 8.11 -13.85
CA GLU A 502 -35.87 8.19 -14.86
C GLU A 502 -36.86 9.34 -14.60
N THR A 503 -37.25 9.54 -13.34
CA THR A 503 -38.18 10.61 -12.93
C THR A 503 -37.53 11.98 -13.07
N GLU A 504 -36.31 12.15 -12.56
CA GLU A 504 -35.52 13.38 -12.69
C GLU A 504 -35.25 13.71 -14.15
N CYS A 505 -34.98 12.71 -15.00
CA CYS A 505 -34.76 12.92 -16.42
C CYS A 505 -36.02 13.43 -17.13
N ALA A 506 -37.19 12.90 -16.78
CA ALA A 506 -38.46 13.37 -17.33
C ALA A 506 -38.81 14.79 -16.86
N GLU A 507 -38.44 15.17 -15.64
CA GLU A 507 -38.65 16.52 -15.11
C GLU A 507 -37.67 17.55 -15.69
N LEU A 508 -36.42 17.14 -15.96
CA LEU A 508 -35.39 18.02 -16.51
C LEU A 508 -35.56 18.33 -18.00
N PHE A 509 -36.22 17.43 -18.74
CA PHE A 509 -36.28 17.50 -20.20
C PHE A 509 -37.70 17.28 -20.71
N ASP A 510 -38.27 18.31 -21.36
CA ASP A 510 -39.53 18.23 -22.13
C ASP A 510 -39.38 17.50 -23.48
N LEU A 511 -38.48 16.51 -23.56
CA LEU A 511 -38.21 15.72 -24.75
C LEU A 511 -38.62 14.26 -24.55
N ASN A 512 -38.84 13.53 -25.64
CA ASN A 512 -38.94 12.09 -25.51
C ASN A 512 -37.58 11.52 -25.04
N TYR A 513 -37.66 10.40 -24.32
CA TYR A 513 -36.51 9.82 -23.61
C TYR A 513 -35.31 9.51 -24.52
N GLU A 514 -35.56 8.96 -25.71
CA GLU A 514 -34.49 8.66 -26.68
C GLU A 514 -33.84 9.92 -27.28
N GLU A 515 -34.64 10.93 -27.63
CA GLU A 515 -34.14 12.21 -28.12
C GLU A 515 -33.30 12.91 -27.05
N CYS A 516 -33.70 12.81 -25.80
CA CYS A 516 -32.95 13.34 -24.67
C CYS A 516 -31.55 12.72 -24.57
N LEU A 517 -31.45 11.39 -24.62
CA LEU A 517 -30.17 10.67 -24.63
C LEU A 517 -29.31 11.07 -25.85
N LYS A 518 -29.91 11.09 -27.04
CA LYS A 518 -29.20 11.44 -28.30
C LYS A 518 -28.70 12.88 -28.33
N LYS A 519 -29.38 13.80 -27.64
CA LYS A 519 -28.98 15.22 -27.55
C LYS A 519 -27.66 15.40 -26.79
N TYR A 520 -27.36 14.52 -25.83
CA TYR A 520 -26.19 14.64 -24.95
C TYR A 520 -25.30 13.37 -24.99
N PRO A 521 -24.68 13.06 -26.14
CA PRO A 521 -23.81 11.89 -26.28
C PRO A 521 -22.68 11.91 -25.27
N ASN A 522 -22.43 10.75 -24.63
CA ASN A 522 -21.38 10.54 -23.64
C ASN A 522 -21.44 11.49 -22.41
N LYS A 523 -22.58 12.15 -22.19
CA LYS A 523 -22.80 13.13 -21.11
C LYS A 523 -23.99 12.76 -20.23
N LEU A 524 -25.14 12.45 -20.82
CA LEU A 524 -26.35 12.06 -20.07
C LEU A 524 -26.36 10.56 -19.77
N ILE A 525 -26.37 10.21 -18.48
CA ILE A 525 -26.31 8.84 -17.96
C ILE A 525 -27.52 8.62 -17.06
N VAL A 526 -28.52 7.89 -17.53
CA VAL A 526 -29.79 7.75 -16.81
C VAL A 526 -29.84 6.44 -16.03
N THR A 527 -29.98 6.52 -14.71
CA THR A 527 -30.11 5.34 -13.84
C THR A 527 -31.57 4.90 -13.74
N LYS A 528 -31.84 3.60 -13.94
CA LYS A 528 -33.20 3.02 -14.02
C LYS A 528 -33.45 1.91 -13.00
N GLY A 529 -32.77 1.98 -11.85
CA GLY A 529 -32.83 0.95 -10.80
C GLY A 529 -32.56 -0.47 -11.34
N ALA A 530 -33.53 -1.36 -11.23
CA ALA A 530 -33.43 -2.75 -11.69
C ALA A 530 -33.23 -2.88 -13.22
N ASN A 531 -33.62 -1.87 -14.01
CA ASN A 531 -33.46 -1.86 -15.46
C ASN A 531 -32.07 -1.37 -15.92
N GLY A 532 -31.15 -1.13 -14.98
CA GLY A 532 -29.77 -0.76 -15.27
C GLY A 532 -29.57 0.71 -15.55
N VAL A 533 -28.68 1.03 -16.49
CA VAL A 533 -28.27 2.41 -16.82
C VAL A 533 -28.25 2.59 -18.34
N ASP A 534 -28.83 3.69 -18.83
CA ASP A 534 -28.77 4.04 -20.25
C ASP A 534 -27.85 5.24 -20.48
N PHE A 535 -27.12 5.22 -21.60
CA PHE A 535 -26.46 6.41 -22.14
C PHE A 535 -26.33 6.28 -23.67
N TYR A 536 -26.15 7.40 -24.37
CA TYR A 536 -25.86 7.40 -25.81
C TYR A 536 -24.36 7.52 -26.03
N ASN A 537 -23.73 6.57 -26.74
CA ASN A 537 -22.28 6.57 -26.95
C ASN A 537 -21.82 7.46 -28.12
N GLY A 538 -22.76 8.09 -28.83
CA GLY A 538 -22.53 8.87 -30.05
C GLY A 538 -22.92 8.13 -31.34
N GLU A 539 -23.20 6.83 -31.26
CA GLU A 539 -23.64 5.99 -32.36
C GLU A 539 -24.99 5.34 -32.03
N GLU A 540 -25.09 4.66 -30.89
CA GLU A 540 -26.28 3.95 -30.41
C GLU A 540 -26.56 4.19 -28.92
N ILE A 541 -27.79 3.87 -28.50
CA ILE A 541 -28.16 3.89 -27.08
C ILE A 541 -27.70 2.58 -26.46
N ILE A 542 -26.85 2.68 -25.45
CA ILE A 542 -26.32 1.53 -24.71
C ILE A 542 -27.13 1.38 -23.43
N ASN A 543 -27.65 0.17 -23.20
CA ASN A 543 -28.22 -0.23 -21.93
C ASN A 543 -27.24 -1.16 -21.20
N ILE A 544 -26.78 -0.74 -20.03
CA ILE A 544 -25.98 -1.56 -19.13
C ILE A 544 -26.93 -2.18 -18.10
N PRO A 545 -27.19 -3.51 -18.13
CA PRO A 545 -28.16 -4.14 -17.26
C PRO A 545 -27.71 -4.15 -15.79
N SER A 546 -28.65 -4.02 -14.86
CA SER A 546 -28.38 -4.15 -13.42
C SER A 546 -28.04 -5.60 -13.04
N HIS A 547 -27.25 -5.79 -11.98
CA HIS A 547 -27.00 -7.13 -11.44
C HIS A 547 -28.24 -7.61 -10.67
N LYS A 548 -28.65 -8.85 -10.92
CA LYS A 548 -29.73 -9.49 -10.16
C LYS A 548 -29.24 -9.80 -8.75
N VAL A 549 -29.83 -9.11 -7.77
CA VAL A 549 -29.48 -9.19 -6.35
C VAL A 549 -30.76 -9.21 -5.50
N ASN A 550 -30.65 -9.69 -4.26
CA ASN A 550 -31.75 -9.61 -3.30
C ASN A 550 -31.80 -8.21 -2.69
N VAL A 551 -32.78 -7.41 -3.11
CA VAL A 551 -32.93 -6.03 -2.63
C VAL A 551 -33.46 -6.01 -1.20
N VAL A 552 -32.73 -5.34 -0.32
CA VAL A 552 -33.10 -5.10 1.08
C VAL A 552 -33.55 -3.66 1.27
N ASP A 553 -32.79 -2.71 0.73
CA ASP A 553 -33.04 -1.27 0.85
C ASP A 553 -32.45 -0.54 -0.36
N THR A 554 -33.22 0.29 -1.05
CA THR A 554 -32.77 1.04 -2.23
C THR A 554 -32.13 2.39 -1.88
N THR A 555 -32.14 2.76 -0.59
CA THR A 555 -31.61 4.03 -0.10
C THR A 555 -30.13 4.19 -0.43
N GLY A 556 -29.77 5.30 -1.08
CA GLY A 556 -28.38 5.59 -1.44
C GLY A 556 -27.84 4.82 -2.64
N ALA A 557 -28.66 4.08 -3.39
CA ALA A 557 -28.23 3.39 -4.61
C ALA A 557 -27.66 4.36 -5.67
N GLY A 558 -28.35 5.47 -5.93
CA GLY A 558 -27.90 6.51 -6.85
C GLY A 558 -26.65 7.25 -6.35
N ASP A 559 -26.52 7.45 -5.04
CA ASP A 559 -25.32 8.03 -4.43
C ASP A 559 -24.12 7.09 -4.56
N SER A 560 -24.35 5.79 -4.36
CA SER A 560 -23.34 4.75 -4.53
C SER A 560 -22.87 4.66 -5.98
N PHE A 561 -23.82 4.72 -6.93
CA PHE A 561 -23.52 4.80 -8.36
C PHE A 561 -22.62 6.00 -8.68
N ASN A 562 -22.99 7.20 -8.21
CA ASN A 562 -22.23 8.43 -8.48
C ASN A 562 -20.84 8.44 -7.86
N GLY A 563 -20.70 7.96 -6.61
CA GLY A 563 -19.41 7.80 -5.96
C GLY A 563 -18.49 6.84 -6.73
N ALA A 564 -19.02 5.70 -7.17
CA ALA A 564 -18.27 4.70 -7.93
C ALA A 564 -17.96 5.14 -9.38
N LEU A 565 -18.90 5.79 -10.07
CA LEU A 565 -18.69 6.37 -11.39
C LEU A 565 -17.56 7.41 -11.35
N SER A 566 -17.56 8.26 -10.32
CA SER A 566 -16.49 9.24 -10.09
C SER A 566 -15.12 8.56 -9.98
N VAL A 567 -15.04 7.48 -9.17
CA VAL A 567 -13.83 6.67 -9.00
C VAL A 567 -13.39 6.04 -10.33
N GLY A 568 -14.31 5.48 -11.12
CA GLY A 568 -14.00 4.89 -12.42
C GLY A 568 -13.42 5.91 -13.40
N ILE A 569 -14.03 7.10 -13.49
CA ILE A 569 -13.59 8.19 -14.37
C ILE A 569 -12.20 8.71 -13.98
N VAL A 570 -11.93 8.95 -12.69
CA VAL A 570 -10.61 9.43 -12.26
C VAL A 570 -9.53 8.36 -12.47
N ASN A 571 -9.88 7.08 -12.34
CA ASN A 571 -9.02 5.94 -12.70
C ASN A 571 -8.77 5.79 -14.21
N GLY A 572 -9.41 6.60 -15.06
CA GLY A 572 -9.20 6.57 -16.50
C GLY A 572 -9.88 5.38 -17.21
N MET A 573 -10.87 4.76 -16.56
CA MET A 573 -11.74 3.78 -17.23
C MET A 573 -12.44 4.44 -18.43
N LYS A 574 -12.78 3.64 -19.45
CA LYS A 574 -13.70 4.10 -20.49
C LYS A 574 -15.05 4.39 -19.84
N LEU A 575 -15.85 5.28 -20.45
CA LEU A 575 -17.13 5.69 -19.85
C LEU A 575 -18.05 4.49 -19.59
N GLN A 576 -18.17 3.57 -20.54
CA GLN A 576 -18.98 2.37 -20.37
C GLN A 576 -18.51 1.52 -19.19
N ASP A 577 -17.21 1.22 -19.10
CA ASP A 577 -16.61 0.47 -17.99
C ASP A 577 -16.82 1.17 -16.63
N ALA A 578 -16.75 2.50 -16.60
CA ALA A 578 -17.01 3.29 -15.39
C ALA A 578 -18.49 3.24 -14.96
N ILE A 579 -19.42 3.22 -15.92
CA ILE A 579 -20.86 3.04 -15.67
C ILE A 579 -21.15 1.62 -15.19
N GLU A 580 -20.56 0.60 -15.81
CA GLU A 580 -20.64 -0.80 -15.38
C GLU A 580 -20.14 -0.96 -13.93
N TYR A 581 -19.00 -0.34 -13.61
CA TYR A 581 -18.47 -0.31 -12.26
C TYR A 581 -19.42 0.39 -11.27
N GLY A 582 -19.97 1.54 -11.66
CA GLY A 582 -20.96 2.26 -10.86
C GLY A 582 -22.21 1.43 -10.57
N ASN A 583 -22.72 0.74 -11.59
CA ASN A 583 -23.90 -0.10 -11.50
C ASN A 583 -23.66 -1.31 -10.60
N LYS A 584 -22.49 -1.96 -10.69
CA LYS A 584 -22.08 -3.05 -9.79
C LYS A 584 -22.07 -2.60 -8.32
N VAL A 585 -21.48 -1.45 -8.03
CA VAL A 585 -21.42 -0.90 -6.67
C VAL A 585 -22.83 -0.57 -6.15
N ALA A 586 -23.69 0.03 -6.98
CA ALA A 586 -25.08 0.28 -6.62
C ALA A 586 -25.85 -1.01 -6.30
N SER A 587 -25.70 -2.06 -7.12
CA SER A 587 -26.31 -3.38 -6.86
C SER A 587 -25.77 -4.04 -5.58
N MET A 588 -24.54 -3.75 -5.15
CA MET A 588 -24.02 -4.21 -3.86
C MET A 588 -24.61 -3.43 -2.68
N ALA A 589 -24.75 -2.11 -2.82
CA ALA A 589 -25.32 -1.26 -1.77
C ALA A 589 -26.77 -1.66 -1.45
N VAL A 590 -27.59 -1.99 -2.45
CA VAL A 590 -29.01 -2.31 -2.19
C VAL A 590 -29.27 -3.62 -1.44
N GLN A 591 -28.24 -4.41 -1.17
CA GLN A 591 -28.32 -5.70 -0.45
C GLN A 591 -28.20 -5.55 1.08
N LYS A 592 -27.94 -4.35 1.59
CA LYS A 592 -27.80 -4.06 3.03
C LYS A 592 -28.65 -2.83 3.38
N LEU A 593 -29.07 -2.75 4.65
CA LEU A 593 -29.89 -1.63 5.14
C LEU A 593 -29.07 -0.34 5.28
N GLY A 594 -29.68 0.79 4.91
CA GLY A 594 -29.17 2.15 5.07
C GLY A 594 -28.24 2.62 3.96
N ALA A 595 -28.03 3.93 3.84
CA ALA A 595 -27.22 4.54 2.79
C ALA A 595 -25.71 4.26 2.96
N GLN A 596 -25.04 4.94 3.90
CA GLN A 596 -23.59 4.80 4.06
C GLN A 596 -23.18 3.45 4.65
N THR A 597 -24.05 2.83 5.45
CA THR A 597 -23.79 1.52 6.06
C THR A 597 -23.73 0.39 5.04
N SER A 598 -24.41 0.53 3.90
CA SER A 598 -24.48 -0.50 2.87
C SER A 598 -23.37 -0.44 1.82
N MET A 599 -22.73 0.72 1.65
CA MET A 599 -21.70 0.94 0.64
C MET A 599 -20.47 0.03 0.82
N PRO A 600 -20.05 -0.70 -0.22
CA PRO A 600 -18.93 -1.64 -0.13
C PRO A 600 -17.57 -0.92 -0.05
N PHE A 601 -16.58 -1.61 0.54
CA PHE A 601 -15.17 -1.27 0.42
C PHE A 601 -14.58 -1.81 -0.88
N LYS A 602 -13.50 -1.20 -1.36
CA LYS A 602 -12.81 -1.59 -2.61
C LYS A 602 -12.55 -3.10 -2.71
N GLU A 603 -12.18 -3.73 -1.61
CA GLU A 603 -11.84 -5.15 -1.54
C GLU A 603 -13.04 -6.09 -1.74
N GLU A 604 -14.27 -5.59 -1.51
CA GLU A 604 -15.52 -6.33 -1.70
C GLU A 604 -16.00 -6.30 -3.16
N VAL A 605 -15.56 -5.32 -3.98
CA VAL A 605 -16.06 -5.07 -5.36
C VAL A 605 -15.32 -5.91 -6.42
N LYS A 606 -14.67 -7.00 -6.04
CA LYS A 606 -13.86 -7.85 -6.95
C LYS A 606 -14.65 -8.43 -8.10
#